data_AF-A0A3D6DYL2-F1
#
_entry.id   AF-A0A3D6DYL2-F1
#
_cell.length_a   1.000
_cell.length_b   1.000
_cell.length_c   1.000
_cell.angle_alpha   90.00
_cell.angle_beta   90.00
_cell.angle_gamma   90.00
#
_symmetry.space_group_name_H-M   'P 1'
#
loop_
_entity.id
_entity.type
_entity.pdbx_description
1 polymer ?
#
loop_
_entity_poly.entity_id
_entity_poly.type
_entity_poly.pdbx_seq_one_letter_code
_entity_poly.pdbx_strand_id
1 'polypeptide(L)'
;MDYVMAIMGPLLEGTAVTLQVFLITFVLAVPLGLGLALLRISRSGVLGALVNGYIWLMRGTPLMLQMLFIYFALPFVPVIG
;
A
#
# COMPACT_ATOMS: atom_id res chain seq x y z
N MET A 1 6.74 -21.39 31.49
CA MET A 1 5.45 -20.68 31.34
C MET A 1 5.65 -19.16 31.38
N ASP A 2 6.57 -18.65 32.20
CA ASP A 2 6.84 -17.20 32.32
C ASP A 2 7.33 -16.53 31.04
N TYR A 3 8.13 -17.24 30.22
CA TYR A 3 8.57 -16.74 28.91
C TYR A 3 7.40 -16.46 27.96
N VAL A 4 6.40 -17.34 27.93
CA VAL A 4 5.20 -17.18 27.08
C VAL A 4 4.40 -15.97 27.52
N MET A 5 4.25 -15.77 28.83
CA MET A 5 3.56 -14.60 29.38
C MET A 5 4.32 -13.29 29.10
N ALA A 6 5.66 -13.32 29.14
CA ALA A 6 6.48 -12.16 28.84
C ALA A 6 6.41 -11.72 27.37
N ILE A 7 6.35 -12.66 26.42
CA ILE A 7 6.25 -12.32 24.99
C ILE A 7 4.81 -11.99 24.54
N MET A 8 3.79 -12.40 25.32
CA MET A 8 2.39 -12.20 24.97
C MET A 8 2.04 -10.70 24.81
N GLY A 9 2.55 -9.85 25.72
CA GLY A 9 2.31 -8.40 25.68
C GLY A 9 2.78 -7.76 24.37
N PRO A 10 4.07 -7.87 24.00
CA PRO A 10 4.59 -7.36 22.73
C PRO A 10 3.89 -7.92 21.49
N LEU A 11 3.50 -9.20 21.51
CA LEU A 11 2.78 -9.82 20.38
C LEU A 11 1.37 -9.22 20.21
N LEU A 12 0.67 -8.94 21.30
CA LEU A 12 -0.64 -8.28 21.27
C LEU A 12 -0.52 -6.84 20.77
N GLU A 13 0.52 -6.13 21.20
CA GLU A 13 0.81 -4.77 20.73
C GLU A 13 1.11 -4.75 19.22
N GLY A 14 1.99 -5.65 18.74
CA GLY A 14 2.27 -5.80 17.32
C GLY A 14 1.05 -6.18 16.49
N THR A 15 0.17 -7.02 17.06
CA THR A 15 -1.12 -7.36 16.44
C THR A 15 -2.02 -6.14 16.32
N ALA A 16 -2.11 -5.32 17.38
CA ALA A 16 -2.91 -4.10 17.37
C ALA A 16 -2.41 -3.11 16.30
N VAL A 17 -1.09 -2.91 16.18
CA VAL A 17 -0.51 -2.06 15.13
C VAL A 17 -0.82 -2.59 13.74
N THR A 18 -0.69 -3.90 13.52
CA THR A 18 -0.99 -4.55 12.24
C THR A 18 -2.46 -4.34 11.84
N LEU A 19 -3.39 -4.51 12.78
CA LEU A 19 -4.81 -4.27 12.55
C LEU A 19 -5.11 -2.80 12.25
N GLN A 20 -4.49 -1.87 12.96
CA GLN A 20 -4.65 -0.44 12.70
C GLN A 20 -4.21 -0.08 11.28
N VAL A 21 -3.00 -0.50 10.88
CA VAL A 21 -2.48 -0.25 9.53
C VAL A 21 -3.35 -0.92 8.47
N PHE A 22 -3.78 -2.17 8.70
CA PHE A 22 -4.69 -2.87 7.79
C PHE A 22 -6.00 -2.11 7.59
N LEU A 23 -6.65 -1.66 8.67
CA LEU A 23 -7.92 -0.95 8.57
C LEU A 23 -7.78 0.38 7.83
N ILE A 24 -6.75 1.17 8.15
CA ILE A 24 -6.49 2.45 7.48
C ILE A 24 -6.21 2.21 5.99
N THR A 25 -5.32 1.28 5.66
CA THR A 25 -4.97 0.98 4.26
C THR A 25 -6.17 0.42 3.50
N PHE A 26 -6.98 -0.44 4.11
CA PHE A 26 -8.19 -0.99 3.49
C PHE A 26 -9.22 0.11 3.17
N VAL A 27 -9.51 0.98 4.13
CA VAL A 27 -10.46 2.10 3.97
C VAL A 27 -10.00 3.07 2.89
N LEU A 28 -8.70 3.26 2.70
CA LEU A 28 -8.17 4.12 1.63
C LEU A 28 -8.08 3.41 0.28
N ALA A 29 -7.63 2.15 0.27
CA ALA A 29 -7.40 1.40 -0.96
C ALA A 29 -8.69 1.03 -1.68
N VAL A 30 -9.78 0.72 -0.96
CA VAL A 30 -11.05 0.32 -1.58
C VAL A 30 -11.68 1.44 -2.41
N PRO A 31 -11.89 2.67 -1.89
CA PRO A 31 -12.42 3.78 -2.69
C PRO A 31 -11.50 4.18 -3.84
N LEU A 32 -10.19 4.22 -3.62
CA LEU A 32 -9.22 4.55 -4.66
C LEU A 32 -9.21 3.50 -5.78
N GLY A 33 -9.22 2.21 -5.41
CA GLY A 33 -9.29 1.10 -6.36
C GLY A 33 -10.58 1.12 -7.18
N LEU A 34 -11.71 1.43 -6.53
CA LEU A 34 -13.00 1.60 -7.21
C LEU A 34 -12.96 2.79 -8.18
N GLY A 35 -12.42 3.94 -7.76
CA GLY A 35 -12.27 5.11 -8.62
C GLY A 35 -11.43 4.82 -9.86
N LEU A 36 -10.28 4.16 -9.69
CA LEU A 36 -9.45 3.71 -10.81
C LEU A 36 -10.17 2.71 -11.71
N ALA A 37 -10.93 1.77 -11.16
CA ALA A 37 -11.71 0.82 -11.95
C ALA A 37 -12.77 1.51 -12.82
N LEU A 38 -13.45 2.53 -12.30
CA LEU A 38 -14.40 3.34 -13.06
C LEU A 38 -13.70 4.14 -14.18
N LEU A 39 -12.56 4.76 -13.88
CA LEU A 39 -11.76 5.48 -14.88
C LEU A 39 -11.27 4.56 -16.00
N ARG A 40 -10.93 3.31 -15.68
CA ARG A 40 -10.49 2.30 -16.64
C ARG A 40 -11.56 1.94 -17.67
N ILE A 41 -12.84 1.89 -17.27
CA ILE A 41 -13.97 1.51 -18.13
C ILE A 41 -14.54 2.75 -18.87
N SER A 42 -14.07 3.96 -18.55
CA SER A 42 -14.52 5.18 -19.21
C SER A 42 -14.26 5.17 -20.72
N ARG A 43 -15.09 5.90 -21.49
CA ARG A 43 -14.97 5.99 -22.97
C ARG A 43 -13.65 6.62 -23.44
N SER A 44 -12.90 7.28 -22.57
CA SER A 44 -11.63 7.90 -22.91
C SER A 44 -10.51 6.86 -22.94
N GLY A 45 -10.11 6.44 -24.15
CA GLY A 45 -9.03 5.46 -24.34
C GLY A 45 -7.69 5.89 -23.72
N VAL A 46 -7.42 7.19 -23.62
CA VAL A 46 -6.20 7.72 -22.99
C VAL A 46 -6.23 7.50 -21.47
N LEU A 47 -7.34 7.81 -20.81
CA LEU A 47 -7.48 7.58 -19.36
C LEU A 47 -7.43 6.09 -19.04
N GLY A 48 -8.09 5.26 -19.85
CA GLY A 48 -8.02 3.80 -19.72
C GLY A 48 -6.59 3.25 -19.87
N ALA A 49 -5.81 3.79 -20.82
CA ALA A 49 -4.41 3.41 -21.01
C ALA A 49 -3.52 3.82 -19.83
N LEU A 50 -3.67 5.04 -19.32
CA LEU A 50 -2.91 5.52 -18.14
C LEU A 50 -3.20 4.66 -16.90
N VAL A 51 -4.48 4.38 -16.64
CA VAL A 51 -4.87 3.53 -15.51
C VAL A 51 -4.37 2.09 -15.69
N ASN A 52 -4.41 1.54 -16.91
CA ASN A 52 -3.82 0.23 -17.19
C ASN A 52 -2.30 0.22 -16.91
N GLY A 53 -1.59 1.28 -17.30
CA GLY A 53 -0.15 1.43 -17.00
C GLY A 53 0.13 1.45 -15.51
N TYR A 54 -0.64 2.23 -14.74
CA TYR A 54 -0.56 2.24 -13.27
C TYR A 54 -0.81 0.86 -12.66
N ILE A 55 -1.90 0.18 -13.05
CA ILE A 55 -2.25 -1.16 -12.54
C ILE A 55 -1.15 -2.17 -12.89
N TRP A 56 -0.63 -2.11 -14.12
CA TRP A 56 0.46 -2.98 -14.57
C TRP A 56 1.73 -2.79 -13.75
N LEU A 57 2.13 -1.53 -13.48
CA LEU A 57 3.30 -1.24 -12.66
C LEU A 57 3.10 -1.71 -11.20
N MET A 58 1.97 -1.37 -10.60
CA MET A 58 1.70 -1.68 -9.18
C MET A 58 1.52 -3.17 -8.93
N ARG A 59 0.96 -3.92 -9.89
CA ARG A 59 0.79 -5.38 -9.80
C ARG A 59 1.98 -6.17 -10.33
N GLY A 60 2.81 -5.56 -11.18
CA GLY A 60 3.99 -6.19 -11.77
C GLY A 60 5.26 -6.02 -10.94
N THR A 61 5.26 -5.13 -9.94
CA THR A 61 6.42 -4.89 -9.07
C THR A 61 6.20 -5.50 -7.67
N PRO A 62 7.24 -6.08 -7.04
CA PRO A 62 7.13 -6.58 -5.67
C PRO A 62 6.81 -5.45 -4.68
N LEU A 63 5.82 -5.66 -3.79
CA LEU A 63 5.45 -4.68 -2.76
C LEU A 63 6.65 -4.27 -1.90
N MET A 64 7.52 -5.22 -1.57
CA MET A 64 8.75 -4.94 -0.81
C MET A 64 9.66 -3.94 -1.53
N LEU A 65 9.77 -4.01 -2.85
CA LEU A 65 10.56 -3.06 -3.65
C LEU A 65 9.90 -1.67 -3.66
N GLN A 66 8.57 -1.59 -3.71
CA GLN A 66 7.85 -0.33 -3.61
C GLN A 66 8.09 0.34 -2.23
N MET A 67 8.00 -0.44 -1.15
CA MET A 67 8.28 0.04 0.20
C MET A 67 9.74 0.49 0.36
N LEU A 68 10.69 -0.28 -0.19
CA LEU A 68 12.11 0.09 -0.19
C LEU A 68 12.33 1.41 -0.93
N PHE A 69 11.72 1.57 -2.11
CA PHE A 69 11.82 2.81 -2.88
C PHE A 69 11.25 4.00 -2.12
N ILE A 70 10.05 3.86 -1.54
CA ILE A 70 9.41 4.96 -0.78
C ILE A 70 10.24 5.33 0.45
N TYR A 71 10.75 4.35 1.18
CA TYR A 71 11.45 4.59 2.44
C TYR A 71 12.89 5.06 2.23
N PHE A 72 13.61 4.49 1.25
CA PHE A 72 15.04 4.74 1.06
C PHE A 72 15.37 5.61 -0.16
N ALA A 73 14.63 5.52 -1.27
CA ALA A 73 14.97 6.26 -2.49
C ALA A 73 14.26 7.61 -2.60
N LEU A 74 13.00 7.70 -2.18
CA LEU A 74 12.19 8.92 -2.26
C LEU A 74 12.81 10.13 -1.53
N PRO A 75 13.45 9.98 -0.34
CA PRO A 75 14.11 11.09 0.35
C PRO A 75 15.37 11.63 -0.37
N PHE A 76 15.87 10.98 -1.41
CA PHE A 76 16.97 11.52 -2.22
C PHE A 76 16.49 12.28 -3.45
N VAL A 77 15.16 12.32 -3.69
CA VAL A 77 14.58 13.09 -4.79
C VAL A 77 14.52 14.57 -4.36
N PRO A 78 15.18 15.50 -5.09
CA PRO A 78 15.39 16.91 -4.66
C PRO A 78 14.13 17.72 -4.34
N VAL A 79 12.95 17.22 -4.69
CA VAL A 79 11.65 17.91 -4.53
C VAL A 79 10.94 17.50 -3.23
N ILE A 80 11.27 16.34 -2.67
CA ILE A 80 10.55 15.72 -1.55
C ILE A 80 11.47 15.50 -0.33
N GLY A 81 12.79 15.38 -0.56
CA GLY A 81 13.82 15.14 0.46
C GLY A 81 14.59 16.36 0.91
#